data_AF-A0A1H7BKE3-F1
#
_entry.id   AF-A0A1H7BKE3-F1
#
_cell.length_a   1.000
_cell.length_b   1.000
_cell.length_c   1.000
_cell.angle_alpha   90.00
_cell.angle_beta   90.00
_cell.angle_gamma   90.00
#
_symmetry.space_group_name_H-M   'P 1'
#
loop_
_entity.id
_entity.type
_entity.pdbx_description
1 polymer ?
#
loop_
_entity_poly.entity_id
_entity_poly.type
_entity_poly.pdbx_seq_one_letter_code
_entity_poly.pdbx_strand_id
1 'polypeptide(L)'
;MISEQQLTIISRAIRHSEIADKALQDDLIDHFCCVVEAEMQSGQSFENAFQAAYAQITPNGFGEIQQETLYLRNHKKRLLLNQCTFLSGYVFALSATLGAFFKIMYLPGATSLLYAGMLGFAFVFMPLLLVTKLKNRLFLHLSGKLQWIVGSLTGMVLIAACLFKLLHLQGAGLLLGLGFLLLGLGFLPFFFFRMFKASQAAT
;
A
#
# COMPACT_ATOMS: atom_id res chain seq x y z
N MET A 1 32.01 -30.15 -7.62
CA MET A 1 32.32 -28.76 -8.02
C MET A 1 32.00 -28.58 -9.49
N ILE A 2 31.14 -27.61 -9.77
CA ILE A 2 30.72 -27.24 -11.13
C ILE A 2 31.84 -26.41 -11.80
N SER A 3 32.10 -26.65 -13.08
CA SER A 3 33.08 -25.89 -13.87
C SER A 3 32.59 -24.46 -14.16
N GLU A 4 33.50 -23.48 -14.28
CA GLU A 4 33.13 -22.11 -14.69
C GLU A 4 32.37 -22.06 -16.03
N GLN A 5 32.64 -23.01 -16.93
CA GLN A 5 31.90 -23.12 -18.20
C GLN A 5 30.45 -23.54 -17.97
N GLN A 6 30.21 -24.47 -17.04
CA GLN A 6 28.88 -24.94 -16.67
C GLN A 6 28.08 -23.86 -15.91
N LEU A 7 28.74 -23.10 -15.04
CA LEU A 7 28.15 -21.92 -14.39
C LEU A 7 27.70 -20.87 -15.42
N THR A 8 28.51 -20.66 -16.46
CA THR A 8 28.18 -19.72 -17.55
C THR A 8 26.96 -20.18 -18.35
N ILE A 9 26.77 -21.50 -18.51
CA ILE A 9 25.60 -22.09 -19.19
C ILE A 9 24.33 -21.87 -18.35
N ILE A 10 24.38 -22.20 -17.05
CA ILE A 10 23.25 -22.03 -16.12
C ILE A 10 22.85 -20.55 -16.02
N SER A 11 23.82 -19.67 -15.79
CA SER A 11 23.56 -18.22 -15.66
C SER A 11 22.99 -17.62 -16.93
N ARG A 12 23.43 -18.05 -18.12
CA ARG A 12 22.84 -17.60 -19.40
C ARG A 12 21.40 -18.08 -19.54
N ALA A 13 21.10 -19.33 -19.19
CA ALA A 13 19.75 -19.88 -19.27
C ALA A 13 18.76 -19.14 -18.36
N ILE A 14 19.16 -18.83 -17.12
CA ILE A 14 18.31 -18.13 -16.15
C ILE A 14 18.19 -16.63 -16.47
N ARG A 15 19.26 -15.97 -16.92
CA ARG A 15 19.21 -14.55 -17.32
C ARG A 15 18.39 -14.28 -18.58
N HIS A 16 18.23 -15.27 -19.45
CA HIS A 16 17.35 -15.21 -20.61
C HIS A 16 15.90 -15.63 -20.32
N SER A 17 15.59 -16.02 -19.08
CA SER A 17 14.21 -16.35 -18.68
C SER A 17 13.34 -15.11 -18.50
N GLU A 18 12.03 -15.30 -18.33
CA GLU A 18 11.03 -14.23 -18.15
C GLU A 18 11.14 -13.45 -16.81
N ILE A 19 12.15 -13.75 -15.99
CA ILE A 19 12.34 -13.12 -14.68
C ILE A 19 12.95 -11.73 -14.85
N ALA A 20 12.20 -10.69 -14.46
CA ALA A 20 12.68 -9.31 -14.53
C ALA A 20 13.51 -8.86 -13.30
N ASP A 21 13.42 -9.58 -12.18
CA ASP A 21 14.09 -9.20 -10.93
C ASP A 21 15.49 -9.82 -10.85
N LYS A 22 16.54 -8.98 -10.91
CA LYS A 22 17.95 -9.44 -10.90
C LYS A 22 18.31 -10.18 -9.61
N ALA A 23 17.80 -9.73 -8.45
CA ALA A 23 18.07 -10.39 -7.19
C ALA A 23 17.52 -11.82 -7.19
N LEU A 24 16.33 -12.02 -7.75
CA LEU A 24 15.73 -13.35 -7.89
C LEU A 24 16.50 -14.22 -8.92
N GLN A 25 17.02 -13.63 -10.00
CA GLN A 25 17.86 -14.35 -10.95
C GLN A 25 19.14 -14.87 -10.27
N ASP A 26 19.81 -14.04 -9.47
CA ASP A 26 21.03 -14.42 -8.78
C ASP A 26 20.76 -15.50 -7.72
N ASP A 27 19.68 -15.37 -6.92
CA ASP A 27 19.24 -16.39 -5.96
C ASP A 27 18.94 -17.75 -6.65
N LEU A 28 18.30 -17.71 -7.83
CA LEU A 28 18.01 -18.92 -8.61
C LEU A 28 19.27 -19.52 -9.21
N ILE A 29 20.22 -18.72 -9.70
CA ILE A 29 21.49 -19.24 -10.21
C ILE A 29 22.23 -20.02 -9.12
N ASP A 30 22.33 -19.47 -7.92
CA ASP A 30 22.95 -20.15 -6.78
C ASP A 30 22.22 -21.45 -6.43
N HIS A 31 20.88 -21.41 -6.40
CA HIS A 31 20.09 -22.60 -6.09
C HIS A 31 20.22 -23.70 -7.16
N PHE A 32 20.16 -23.35 -8.44
CA PHE A 32 20.38 -24.29 -9.54
C PHE A 32 21.79 -24.89 -9.49
N CYS A 33 22.81 -24.11 -9.16
CA CYS A 33 24.16 -24.63 -9.00
C CYS A 33 24.24 -25.64 -7.85
N CYS A 34 23.64 -25.37 -6.68
CA CYS A 34 23.62 -26.32 -5.57
C CYS A 34 22.93 -27.65 -5.93
N VAL A 35 21.79 -27.60 -6.62
CA VAL A 35 21.03 -28.82 -6.99
C VAL A 35 21.76 -29.61 -8.05
N VAL A 36 22.28 -28.96 -9.10
CA VAL A 36 23.08 -29.62 -10.13
C VAL A 36 24.33 -30.25 -9.54
N GLU A 37 24.99 -29.58 -8.58
CA GLU A 37 26.15 -30.14 -7.91
C GLU A 37 25.81 -31.39 -7.10
N ALA A 38 24.67 -31.40 -6.40
CA ALA A 38 24.21 -32.56 -5.65
C ALA A 38 23.88 -33.77 -6.56
N GLU A 39 23.23 -33.53 -7.71
CA GLU A 39 22.92 -34.57 -8.69
C GLU A 39 24.17 -35.07 -9.45
N MET A 40 25.16 -34.21 -9.67
CA MET A 40 26.44 -34.66 -10.22
C MET A 40 27.23 -35.50 -9.21
N GLN A 41 27.13 -35.22 -7.91
CA GLN A 41 27.74 -36.03 -6.86
C GLN A 41 27.07 -37.41 -6.73
N SER A 42 25.79 -37.54 -7.10
CA SER A 42 25.08 -38.83 -7.15
C SER A 42 25.43 -39.68 -8.39
N GLY A 43 26.31 -39.17 -9.27
CA GLY A 43 26.85 -39.90 -10.42
C GLY A 43 26.20 -39.56 -11.77
N GLN A 44 25.34 -38.53 -11.84
CA GLN A 44 24.70 -38.12 -13.09
C GLN A 44 25.60 -37.20 -13.95
N SER A 45 25.38 -37.21 -15.27
CA SER A 45 25.98 -36.24 -16.18
C SER A 45 25.39 -34.84 -15.95
N PHE A 46 26.15 -33.80 -16.31
CA PHE A 46 25.72 -32.41 -16.14
C PHE A 46 24.40 -32.11 -16.84
N GLU A 47 24.20 -32.59 -18.07
CA GLU A 47 22.96 -32.40 -18.83
C GLU A 47 21.75 -33.01 -18.12
N ASN A 48 21.90 -34.22 -17.58
CA ASN A 48 20.82 -34.91 -16.86
C ASN A 48 20.54 -34.21 -15.52
N ALA A 49 21.59 -33.84 -14.78
CA ALA A 49 21.50 -33.09 -13.53
C ALA A 49 20.83 -31.72 -13.73
N PHE A 50 21.16 -31.02 -14.81
CA PHE A 50 20.56 -29.73 -15.16
C PHE A 50 19.09 -29.87 -15.54
N GLN A 51 18.75 -30.88 -16.34
CA GLN A 51 17.35 -31.14 -16.72
C GLN A 51 16.51 -31.57 -15.50
N ALA A 52 17.07 -32.37 -14.59
CA ALA A 52 16.43 -32.74 -13.33
C ALA A 52 16.21 -31.51 -12.44
N ALA A 53 17.22 -30.66 -12.26
CA ALA A 53 17.11 -29.40 -11.52
C ALA A 53 16.04 -28.47 -12.14
N TYR A 54 15.97 -28.39 -13.46
CA TYR A 54 14.97 -27.60 -14.16
C TYR A 54 13.54 -28.12 -13.92
N ALA A 55 13.34 -29.44 -13.97
CA ALA A 55 12.04 -30.06 -13.68
C ALA A 55 11.63 -29.91 -12.20
N GLN A 56 12.60 -29.96 -11.28
CA GLN A 56 12.36 -29.89 -9.84
C GLN A 56 12.09 -28.47 -9.35
N ILE A 57 12.87 -27.48 -9.82
CA ILE A 57 12.80 -26.09 -9.36
C ILE A 57 11.72 -25.31 -10.13
N THR A 58 11.52 -25.61 -11.41
CA THR A 58 10.56 -24.90 -12.29
C THR A 58 9.57 -25.84 -12.98
N PRO A 59 8.72 -26.59 -12.23
CA PRO A 59 7.76 -27.53 -12.83
C PRO A 59 6.78 -26.86 -13.79
N ASN A 60 6.39 -25.61 -13.53
CA ASN A 60 5.52 -24.81 -14.41
C ASN A 60 6.26 -23.61 -15.06
N GLY A 61 7.59 -23.62 -15.05
CA GLY A 61 8.44 -22.55 -15.59
C GLY A 61 8.72 -21.39 -14.63
N PHE A 62 9.61 -20.48 -15.06
CA PHE A 62 10.10 -19.36 -14.25
C PHE A 62 9.05 -18.26 -13.97
N GLY A 63 8.01 -18.17 -14.79
CA GLY A 63 6.97 -17.14 -14.66
C GLY A 63 6.16 -17.25 -13.36
N GLU A 64 5.89 -18.47 -12.89
CA GLU A 64 5.16 -18.71 -11.64
C GLU A 64 5.96 -18.21 -10.42
N ILE A 65 7.25 -18.54 -10.35
CA ILE A 65 8.14 -18.13 -9.26
C ILE A 65 8.20 -16.60 -9.14
N GLN A 66 8.29 -15.89 -10.27
CA GLN A 66 8.25 -14.44 -10.31
C GLN A 66 6.88 -13.90 -9.85
N GLN A 67 5.78 -14.53 -10.28
CA GLN A 67 4.43 -14.11 -9.88
C GLN A 67 4.20 -14.29 -8.38
N GLU A 68 4.61 -15.42 -7.79
CA GLU A 68 4.51 -15.66 -6.36
C GLU A 68 5.37 -14.69 -5.56
N THR A 69 6.61 -14.46 -5.99
CA THR A 69 7.51 -13.49 -5.35
C THR A 69 6.93 -12.09 -5.41
N LEU A 70 6.40 -11.68 -6.58
CA LEU A 70 5.72 -10.40 -6.73
C LEU A 70 4.43 -10.34 -5.91
N TYR A 71 3.68 -11.44 -5.80
CA TYR A 71 2.47 -11.54 -5.02
C TYR A 71 2.77 -11.34 -3.53
N LEU A 72 3.73 -12.08 -2.98
CA LEU A 72 4.17 -11.96 -1.58
C LEU A 72 4.75 -10.58 -1.28
N ARG A 73 5.58 -10.04 -2.17
CA ARG A 73 6.15 -8.68 -2.04
C ARG A 73 5.07 -7.61 -2.04
N ASN A 74 4.11 -7.70 -2.96
CA ASN A 74 3.00 -6.76 -3.04
C ASN A 74 2.03 -6.91 -1.86
N HIS A 75 1.80 -8.14 -1.40
CA HIS A 75 0.97 -8.41 -0.22
C HIS A 75 1.57 -7.80 1.04
N LYS A 76 2.87 -8.01 1.30
CA LYS A 76 3.58 -7.41 2.44
C LYS A 76 3.54 -5.88 2.41
N LYS A 77 3.78 -5.27 1.24
CA LYS A 77 3.67 -3.80 1.05
C LYS A 77 2.25 -3.29 1.34
N ARG A 78 1.20 -4.01 0.93
CA ARG A 78 -0.19 -3.65 1.21
C ARG A 78 -0.52 -3.74 2.70
N LEU A 79 -0.07 -4.81 3.36
CA LEU A 79 -0.29 -5.00 4.79
C LEU A 79 0.38 -3.86 5.59
N LEU A 80 1.63 -3.54 5.26
CA LEU A 80 2.37 -2.46 5.91
C LEU A 80 1.68 -1.10 5.70
N LEU A 81 1.21 -0.81 4.48
CA LEU A 81 0.47 0.43 4.20
C LEU A 81 -0.83 0.54 5.02
N ASN A 82 -1.58 -0.56 5.16
CA ASN A 82 -2.78 -0.61 5.99
C ASN A 82 -2.44 -0.38 7.46
N GLN A 83 -1.39 -1.02 7.97
CA GLN A 83 -0.91 -0.87 9.35
C GLN A 83 -0.46 0.56 9.64
N CYS A 84 0.32 1.17 8.75
CA CYS A 84 0.73 2.57 8.88
C CYS A 84 -0.48 3.52 8.87
N THR A 85 -1.48 3.25 8.03
CA THR A 85 -2.73 4.04 7.99
C THR A 85 -3.48 3.95 9.32
N PHE A 86 -3.66 2.75 9.86
CA PHE A 86 -4.34 2.57 11.14
C PHE A 86 -3.57 3.23 12.29
N LEU A 87 -2.25 3.00 12.36
CA LEU A 87 -1.41 3.54 13.42
C LEU A 87 -1.35 5.07 13.37
N SER A 88 -1.16 5.66 12.19
CA SER A 88 -1.17 7.13 12.04
C SER A 88 -2.52 7.73 12.43
N GLY A 89 -3.63 7.13 11.98
CA GLY A 89 -4.97 7.58 12.36
C GLY A 89 -5.19 7.54 13.87
N TYR A 90 -4.78 6.46 14.52
CA TYR A 90 -4.88 6.30 15.97
C TYR A 90 -4.05 7.35 16.72
N VAL A 91 -2.76 7.50 16.37
CA VAL A 91 -1.85 8.45 17.05
C VAL A 91 -2.34 9.89 16.90
N PHE A 92 -2.74 10.30 15.70
CA PHE A 92 -3.21 11.67 15.48
C PHE A 92 -4.59 11.94 16.10
N ALA A 93 -5.51 10.97 16.07
CA ALA A 93 -6.80 11.09 16.75
C ALA A 93 -6.64 11.17 18.27
N LEU A 94 -5.73 10.37 18.84
CA LEU A 94 -5.40 10.41 20.26
C LEU A 94 -4.75 11.73 20.65
N SER A 95 -3.80 12.23 19.85
CA SER A 95 -3.19 13.56 20.04
C SER A 95 -4.24 14.68 19.99
N ALA A 96 -5.16 14.65 19.01
CA ALA A 96 -6.21 15.66 18.89
C ALA A 96 -7.19 15.61 20.08
N THR A 97 -7.59 14.40 20.51
CA THR A 97 -8.49 14.20 21.66
C THR A 97 -7.83 14.66 22.97
N LEU A 98 -6.57 14.29 23.20
CA LEU A 98 -5.80 14.76 24.36
C LEU A 98 -5.60 16.28 24.32
N GLY A 99 -5.32 16.85 23.15
CA GLY A 99 -5.18 18.30 23.00
C GLY A 99 -6.48 19.04 23.32
N ALA A 100 -7.62 18.51 22.89
CA ALA A 100 -8.94 19.03 23.24
C ALA A 100 -9.22 18.91 24.74
N PHE A 101 -8.92 17.77 25.34
CA PHE A 101 -9.05 17.56 26.79
C PHE A 101 -8.19 18.55 27.59
N PHE A 102 -6.92 18.74 27.19
CA PHE A 102 -6.01 19.69 27.83
C PHE A 102 -6.52 21.12 27.69
N LYS A 103 -7.14 21.46 26.55
CA LYS A 103 -7.73 22.79 26.34
C LYS A 103 -8.90 23.05 27.29
N ILE A 104 -9.74 22.05 27.54
CA ILE A 104 -10.86 22.16 28.48
C ILE A 104 -10.36 22.24 29.93
N MET A 105 -9.29 21.51 30.26
CA MET A 105 -8.69 21.49 31.59
C MET A 105 -7.69 22.63 31.85
N TYR A 106 -7.53 23.57 30.91
CA TYR A 106 -6.55 24.67 30.97
C TYR A 106 -5.10 24.20 31.21
N LEU A 107 -4.75 23.01 30.73
CA LEU A 107 -3.40 22.45 30.86
C LEU A 107 -2.43 23.04 29.82
N PRO A 108 -1.14 23.20 30.18
CA PRO A 108 -0.13 23.67 29.24
C PRO A 108 0.06 22.66 28.09
N GLY A 109 0.37 23.16 26.89
CA GLY A 109 0.58 22.31 25.72
C GLY A 109 -0.70 21.82 25.02
N ALA A 110 -1.88 22.27 25.45
CA ALA A 110 -3.15 21.94 24.80
C ALA A 110 -3.16 22.27 23.30
N THR A 111 -2.75 23.49 22.95
CA THR A 111 -2.78 23.98 21.56
C THR A 111 -1.79 23.26 20.68
N SER A 112 -0.57 23.01 21.14
CA SER A 112 0.45 22.30 20.36
C SER A 112 0.03 20.86 20.06
N LEU A 113 -0.54 20.16 21.04
CA LEU A 113 -1.00 18.77 20.87
C LEU A 113 -2.21 18.67 19.93
N LEU A 114 -3.10 19.66 19.99
CA LEU A 114 -4.26 19.77 19.12
C LEU A 114 -3.84 20.08 17.67
N TYR A 115 -2.87 20.98 17.47
CA TYR A 115 -2.30 21.26 16.14
C TYR A 115 -1.57 20.05 15.55
N ALA A 116 -0.72 19.39 16.33
CA ALA A 116 0.00 18.19 15.90
C ALA A 116 -0.99 17.10 15.46
N GLY A 117 -2.05 16.88 16.25
CA GLY A 117 -3.12 15.93 15.92
C GLY A 117 -3.85 16.30 14.64
N MET A 118 -4.35 17.53 14.51
CA MET A 118 -5.16 17.95 13.35
C MET A 118 -4.36 18.05 12.06
N LEU A 119 -3.14 18.60 12.10
CA LEU A 119 -2.27 18.66 10.93
C LEU A 119 -1.83 17.26 10.48
N GLY A 120 -1.44 16.40 11.42
CA GLY A 120 -1.11 15.01 11.12
C GLY A 120 -2.30 14.25 10.54
N PHE A 121 -3.50 14.50 11.04
CA PHE A 121 -4.71 13.88 10.50
C PHE A 121 -5.00 14.34 9.05
N ALA A 122 -4.84 15.64 8.76
CA ALA A 122 -5.10 16.21 7.44
C ALA A 122 -4.03 15.84 6.39
N PHE A 123 -2.74 15.87 6.76
CA PHE A 123 -1.64 15.74 5.80
C PHE A 123 -0.95 14.37 5.80
N VAL A 124 -1.11 13.56 6.85
CA VAL A 124 -0.50 12.22 6.92
C VAL A 124 -1.57 11.15 6.81
N PHE A 125 -2.53 11.13 7.74
CA PHE A 125 -3.54 10.07 7.77
C PHE A 125 -4.43 10.09 6.53
N MET A 126 -5.00 11.25 6.17
CA MET A 126 -5.92 11.36 5.02
C MET A 126 -5.28 10.95 3.68
N PRO A 127 -4.09 11.44 3.31
CA PRO A 127 -3.43 11.00 2.08
C PRO A 127 -3.07 9.51 2.09
N LEU A 128 -2.62 8.98 3.24
CA LEU A 128 -2.27 7.58 3.37
C LEU A 128 -3.51 6.67 3.24
N LEU A 129 -4.64 7.08 3.84
CA LEU A 129 -5.94 6.46 3.67
C LEU A 129 -6.36 6.45 2.19
N LEU A 130 -6.23 7.59 1.51
CA LEU A 130 -6.56 7.71 0.09
C LEU A 130 -5.71 6.76 -0.77
N VAL A 131 -4.39 6.74 -0.60
CA VAL A 131 -3.49 5.84 -1.33
C VAL A 131 -3.84 4.37 -1.08
N THR A 132 -4.16 4.03 0.17
CA THR A 132 -4.57 2.68 0.56
C THR A 132 -5.85 2.25 -0.15
N LYS A 133 -6.87 3.10 -0.15
CA LYS A 133 -8.16 2.82 -0.79
C LYS A 133 -8.04 2.79 -2.31
N LEU A 134 -7.24 3.68 -2.91
CA LEU A 134 -7.02 3.72 -4.37
C LEU A 134 -6.20 2.52 -4.88
N LYS A 135 -5.26 1.99 -4.07
CA LYS A 135 -4.50 0.78 -4.42
C LYS A 135 -5.32 -0.50 -4.31
N ASN A 136 -6.42 -0.51 -3.57
CA ASN A 136 -7.29 -1.69 -3.51
C ASN A 136 -8.07 -1.86 -4.82
N ARG A 137 -7.96 -3.05 -5.44
CA ARG A 137 -8.59 -3.42 -6.72
C ARG A 137 -10.13 -3.48 -6.66
N LEU A 138 -10.74 -3.12 -5.53
CA LEU A 138 -12.18 -3.11 -5.27
C LEU A 138 -12.93 -2.00 -6.05
N PHE A 139 -12.23 -0.99 -6.56
CA PHE A 139 -12.83 0.12 -7.31
C PHE A 139 -12.58 -0.01 -8.81
N LEU A 140 -13.15 -1.05 -9.43
CA LEU A 140 -13.18 -1.18 -10.89
C LEU A 140 -14.04 -0.08 -11.56
N HIS A 141 -14.98 0.51 -10.83
CA HIS A 141 -15.80 1.62 -11.33
C HIS A 141 -15.23 3.00 -10.95
N LEU A 142 -15.11 3.89 -11.95
CA LEU A 142 -14.69 5.30 -11.82
C LEU A 142 -15.39 6.05 -10.67
N SER A 143 -16.68 5.77 -10.44
CA SER A 143 -17.49 6.38 -9.38
C SER A 143 -16.96 6.08 -7.97
N GLY A 144 -16.38 4.89 -7.73
CA GLY A 144 -15.84 4.52 -6.43
C GLY A 144 -14.56 5.28 -6.09
N LYS A 145 -13.67 5.45 -7.07
CA LYS A 145 -12.43 6.24 -6.91
C LYS A 145 -12.75 7.72 -6.66
N LEU A 146 -13.69 8.28 -7.43
CA LEU A 146 -14.09 9.68 -7.31
C LEU A 146 -14.65 9.99 -5.92
N GLN A 147 -15.48 9.11 -5.34
CA GLN A 147 -16.00 9.33 -3.98
C GLN A 147 -14.87 9.44 -2.93
N TRP A 148 -13.85 8.58 -3.00
CA TRP A 148 -12.74 8.65 -2.05
C TRP A 148 -11.90 9.92 -2.22
N ILE A 149 -11.70 10.36 -3.46
CA ILE A 149 -10.97 11.61 -3.75
C ILE A 149 -11.77 12.82 -3.25
N VAL A 150 -13.03 12.94 -3.65
CA VAL A 150 -13.92 14.05 -3.24
C VAL A 150 -14.10 14.05 -1.72
N GLY A 151 -14.28 12.89 -1.10
CA GLY A 151 -14.43 12.75 0.35
C GLY A 151 -13.17 13.13 1.11
N SER A 152 -12.00 12.68 0.65
CA SER A 152 -10.72 13.04 1.25
C SER A 152 -10.46 14.55 1.12
N LEU A 153 -10.69 15.14 -0.06
CA LEU A 153 -10.53 16.57 -0.28
C LEU A 153 -11.47 17.40 0.61
N THR A 154 -12.75 17.02 0.67
CA THR A 154 -13.73 17.67 1.54
C THR A 154 -13.32 17.59 3.01
N GLY A 155 -12.85 16.42 3.46
CA GLY A 155 -12.33 16.22 4.81
C GLY A 155 -11.14 17.12 5.13
N MET A 156 -10.18 17.24 4.20
CA MET A 156 -9.04 18.14 4.36
C MET A 156 -9.46 19.61 4.49
N VAL A 157 -10.41 20.07 3.67
CA VAL A 157 -10.95 21.44 3.74
C VAL A 157 -11.64 21.69 5.08
N LEU A 158 -12.42 20.73 5.59
CA LEU A 158 -13.08 20.85 6.90
C LEU A 158 -12.08 20.87 8.06
N ILE A 159 -11.04 20.04 8.03
CA ILE A 159 -10.00 20.05 9.06
C ILE A 159 -9.23 21.38 9.02
N ALA A 160 -8.91 21.88 7.82
CA ALA A 160 -8.27 23.18 7.65
C ALA A 160 -9.16 24.32 8.18
N ALA A 161 -10.48 24.28 7.94
CA ALA A 161 -11.43 25.25 8.47
C ALA A 161 -11.46 25.24 10.02
N CYS A 162 -11.46 24.04 10.62
CA CYS A 162 -11.39 23.91 12.07
C CYS A 162 -10.06 24.44 12.63
N LEU A 163 -8.92 24.16 11.97
CA LEU A 163 -7.63 24.72 12.34
C LEU A 163 -7.63 26.26 12.29
N PHE A 164 -8.18 26.85 11.23
CA PHE A 164 -8.29 28.30 11.10
C PHE A 164 -9.14 28.90 12.21
N LYS A 165 -10.24 28.23 12.58
CA LYS A 165 -11.10 28.67 13.67
C LYS A 165 -10.40 28.58 15.04
N LEU A 166 -9.58 27.55 15.25
CA LEU A 166 -8.78 27.39 16.48
C LEU A 166 -7.64 28.40 16.58
N LEU A 167 -7.04 28.78 15.45
CA LEU A 167 -5.98 29.78 15.35
C LEU A 167 -6.50 31.22 15.31
N HIS A 168 -7.82 31.43 15.36
CA HIS A 168 -8.45 32.74 15.15
C HIS A 168 -8.03 33.43 13.84
N LEU A 169 -7.72 32.65 12.80
CA LEU A 169 -7.35 33.17 11.49
C LEU A 169 -8.57 33.74 10.77
N GLN A 170 -8.34 34.83 10.04
CA GLN A 170 -9.35 35.46 9.21
C GLN A 170 -9.82 34.50 8.11
N GLY A 171 -11.12 34.51 7.81
CA GLY A 171 -11.71 33.64 6.78
C GLY A 171 -12.12 32.24 7.26
N ALA A 172 -11.92 31.88 8.54
CA ALA A 172 -12.33 30.58 9.09
C ALA A 172 -13.82 30.25 8.84
N GLY A 173 -14.71 31.24 8.98
CA GLY A 173 -16.14 31.07 8.73
C GLY A 173 -16.47 30.76 7.28
N LEU A 174 -15.81 31.45 6.34
CA LEU A 174 -15.98 31.23 4.90
C LEU A 174 -15.50 29.83 4.50
N LEU A 175 -14.31 29.43 4.98
CA LEU A 175 -13.73 28.12 4.69
C LEU A 175 -14.59 26.98 5.27
N LEU A 176 -15.15 27.19 6.46
CA LEU A 176 -16.07 26.23 7.08
C LEU A 176 -17.37 26.09 6.28
N GLY A 177 -17.97 27.22 5.86
CA GLY A 177 -19.16 27.22 5.00
C GLY A 177 -18.92 26.51 3.67
N LEU A 178 -17.77 26.77 3.03
CA LEU A 178 -17.36 26.07 1.82
C LEU A 178 -17.20 24.56 2.06
N GLY A 179 -16.58 24.16 3.17
CA GLY A 179 -16.43 22.75 3.53
C GLY A 179 -17.77 22.03 3.71
N PHE A 180 -18.74 22.66 4.38
CA PHE A 180 -20.09 22.11 4.51
C PHE A 180 -20.82 22.02 3.17
N LEU A 181 -20.64 23.01 2.28
CA LEU A 181 -21.22 22.98 0.94
C LEU A 181 -20.63 21.85 0.09
N LEU A 182 -19.31 21.64 0.14
CA LEU A 182 -18.63 20.52 -0.51
C LEU A 182 -19.07 19.16 0.06
N LEU A 183 -19.30 19.06 1.36
CA LEU A 183 -19.84 17.86 1.99
C LEU A 183 -21.27 17.57 1.52
N GLY A 184 -22.12 18.59 1.54
CA GLY A 184 -23.53 18.54 1.17
C GLY A 184 -23.77 18.20 -0.30
N LEU A 185 -23.15 18.95 -1.21
CA LEU A 185 -23.40 18.87 -2.64
C LEU A 185 -22.36 18.01 -3.38
N GLY A 186 -21.17 17.84 -2.82
CA GLY A 186 -20.12 16.99 -3.38
C GLY A 186 -20.21 15.58 -2.83
N PHE A 187 -19.77 15.37 -1.60
CA PHE A 187 -19.57 14.01 -1.06
C PHE A 187 -20.87 13.21 -0.86
N LEU A 188 -21.88 13.81 -0.23
CA LEU A 188 -23.13 13.14 0.14
C LEU A 188 -23.91 12.54 -1.04
N PRO A 189 -24.16 13.22 -2.17
CA PRO A 189 -24.90 12.64 -3.28
C PRO A 189 -24.17 11.44 -3.90
N PHE A 190 -22.84 11.50 -4.04
CA PHE A 190 -22.06 10.35 -4.51
C PHE A 190 -22.13 9.17 -3.52
N PHE A 191 -22.10 9.44 -2.21
CA PHE A 191 -22.22 8.43 -1.17
C PHE A 191 -23.59 7.74 -1.21
N PHE A 192 -24.69 8.51 -1.18
CA PHE A 192 -26.05 7.96 -1.19
C PHE A 192 -26.37 7.21 -2.48
N PHE A 193 -25.98 7.74 -3.64
CA PHE A 193 -26.21 7.07 -4.91
C PHE A 193 -25.51 5.72 -4.99
N ARG A 194 -24.29 5.62 -4.45
CA ARG A 194 -23.58 4.34 -4.36
C ARG A 194 -24.23 3.37 -3.40
N MET A 195 -24.67 3.84 -2.23
CA MET A 195 -25.36 3.01 -1.24
C MET A 195 -26.68 2.45 -1.81
N PHE A 196 -27.44 3.28 -2.53
CA PHE A 196 -28.69 2.87 -3.16
C PHE A 196 -28.49 1.81 -4.25
N LYS A 197 -27.50 2.00 -5.15
CA LYS A 197 -27.15 0.99 -6.15
C LYS A 197 -26.66 -0.31 -5.54
N ALA A 198 -25.88 -0.24 -4.46
CA ALA A 198 -25.41 -1.43 -3.75
C ALA A 198 -26.57 -2.20 -3.12
N SER A 199 -27.59 -1.51 -2.58
CA SER A 199 -28.78 -2.14 -2.02
C SER A 199 -29.62 -2.87 -3.08
N GLN A 200 -29.75 -2.29 -4.28
CA GLN A 200 -30.50 -2.93 -5.37
C GLN A 200 -29.81 -4.17 -5.95
N ALA A 201 -28.48 -4.20 -5.95
CA ALA A 201 -27.72 -5.35 -6.45
C ALA A 201 -27.68 -6.54 -5.47
N ALA A 202 -28.14 -6.35 -4.23
CA ALA A 202 -28.18 -7.37 -3.18
C ALA A 202 -29.57 -8.04 -3.03
N THR A 203 -30.56 -7.62 -3.84
CA THR A 203 -31.91 -8.20 -3.92
C THR A 203 -32.05 -8.94 -5.25
#